data_AF-A0A968LRQ8-F1
#
_entry.id   AF-A0A968LRQ8-F1
#
_cell.length_a   1.000
_cell.length_b   1.000
_cell.length_c   1.000
_cell.angle_alpha   90.00
_cell.angle_beta   90.00
_cell.angle_gamma   90.00
#
_symmetry.space_group_name_H-M   'P 1'
#
loop_
_entity.id
_entity.type
_entity.pdbx_description
1 polymer ?
#
loop_
_entity_poly.entity_id
_entity_poly.type
_entity_poly.pdbx_seq_one_letter_code
_entity_poly.pdbx_strand_id
1 'polypeptide(L)' 'MASLARGYTSRDLPEANCLLLHGTYRKPHGIGIDEGCLWGDYYYLEALTRLEKGRRGERWTSYW' A
#
# COMPACT_ATOMS: atom_id res chain seq x y z
N MET A 1 0.44 -10.17 -2.43
CA MET A 1 -0.40 -9.48 -1.42
C MET A 1 -0.33 -10.10 -0.03
N ALA A 2 -0.25 -11.42 0.11
CA ALA A 2 -0.25 -12.06 1.44
C ALA A 2 0.89 -11.61 2.39
N SER A 3 2.08 -11.31 1.86
CA SER A 3 3.19 -10.76 2.67
C SER A 3 2.86 -9.36 3.20
N LEU A 4 2.49 -8.43 2.31
CA LEU A 4 2.13 -7.05 2.67
C LEU A 4 1.00 -7.02 3.70
N ALA A 5 -0.07 -7.77 3.46
CA ALA A 5 -1.25 -7.82 4.32
C ALA A 5 -0.99 -8.39 5.73
N ARG A 6 0.12 -9.10 5.94
CA ARG A 6 0.48 -9.69 7.24
C ARG A 6 1.59 -8.95 7.96
N GLY A 7 2.57 -8.44 7.23
CA GLY A 7 3.81 -7.92 7.82
C GLY A 7 3.99 -6.41 7.68
N TYR A 8 3.18 -5.73 6.87
CA TYR A 8 3.47 -4.35 6.46
C TYR A 8 2.24 -3.44 6.53
N THR A 9 1.07 -3.91 6.98
CA THR A 9 -0.08 -3.03 7.15
C THR A 9 -0.10 -2.37 8.51
N SER A 10 -0.64 -1.17 8.59
CA SER A 10 -0.92 -0.43 9.82
C SER A 10 -2.08 -0.98 10.67
N ARG A 11 -2.57 -2.20 10.40
CA ARG A 11 -3.78 -2.77 11.02
C ARG A 11 -3.77 -2.70 12.55
N ASP A 12 -2.61 -2.93 13.15
CA ASP A 12 -2.44 -3.00 14.60
C ASP A 12 -1.84 -1.70 15.20
N LEU A 13 -1.79 -0.62 14.40
CA LEU A 13 -1.24 0.70 14.76
C LEU A 13 -2.29 1.79 14.50
N PRO A 14 -3.26 2.00 15.41
CA PRO A 14 -4.38 2.93 15.20
C PRO A 14 -3.96 4.41 15.02
N GLU A 15 -2.77 4.78 15.47
CA GLU A 15 -2.16 6.10 15.30
C GLU A 15 -1.51 6.32 13.93
N ALA A 16 -1.30 5.25 13.16
CA ALA A 16 -0.69 5.35 11.84
C ALA A 16 -1.65 6.03 10.85
N ASN A 17 -1.10 6.92 10.02
CA ASN A 17 -1.82 7.68 9.01
C ASN A 17 -1.62 7.14 7.58
N CYS A 18 -1.12 5.91 7.44
CA CYS A 18 -0.89 5.23 6.18
C CYS A 18 -1.49 3.81 6.21
N LEU A 19 -1.68 3.20 5.04
CA LEU A 19 -2.13 1.81 4.92
C LEU A 19 -0.96 0.83 4.96
N LEU A 20 0.18 1.21 4.38
CA LEU A 20 1.38 0.39 4.24
C LEU A 20 2.59 1.06 4.92
N LEU A 21 3.19 0.32 5.85
CA LEU A 21 4.37 0.67 6.62
C LEU A 21 5.66 0.38 5.85
N HIS A 22 6.78 0.87 6.39
CA HIS A 22 8.14 0.57 5.94
C HIS A 22 8.46 1.02 4.50
N GLY A 23 7.88 2.16 4.08
CA GLY A 23 8.22 2.84 2.84
C GLY A 23 9.51 3.64 2.94
N THR A 24 10.11 3.97 1.79
CA THR A 24 11.27 4.85 1.73
C THR A 24 11.11 5.83 0.57
N TYR A 25 11.00 7.12 0.89
CA TYR A 25 10.84 8.19 -0.09
C TYR A 25 12.16 8.59 -0.72
N ARG A 26 13.13 9.06 0.07
CA ARG A 26 14.37 9.65 -0.45
C ARG A 26 15.58 9.30 0.41
N LYS A 27 16.05 8.06 0.24
CA LYS A 27 17.20 7.49 0.97
C LYS A 27 18.47 8.35 0.96
N PRO A 28 18.94 8.89 -0.18
CA PRO A 28 20.20 9.64 -0.19
C PRO A 28 20.18 10.93 0.64
N HIS A 29 18.98 11.44 0.96
CA HIS A 29 18.80 12.68 1.72
C HIS A 29 18.21 12.43 3.11
N GLY A 30 18.00 11.16 3.50
CA GLY A 30 17.43 10.80 4.81
C GLY A 30 15.99 11.27 5.02
N ILE A 31 15.21 11.52 3.97
CA ILE A 31 13.84 12.01 4.07
C ILE A 31 12.85 10.87 3.80
N GLY A 32 11.87 10.69 4.70
CA GLY A 32 10.82 9.69 4.59
C GLY A 32 11.38 8.28 4.59
N ILE A 33 12.18 7.91 5.61
CA ILE A 33 12.85 6.61 5.73
C ILE A 33 12.08 5.76 6.73
N ASP A 34 11.71 4.55 6.33
CA ASP A 34 10.90 3.64 7.16
C ASP A 34 9.56 4.27 7.58
N GLU A 35 8.95 5.03 6.67
CA GLU A 35 7.72 5.79 6.88
C GLU A 35 6.61 5.35 5.91
N GLY A 36 5.37 5.76 6.20
CA GLY A 36 4.28 5.67 5.24
C GLY A 36 4.55 6.50 3.98
N CYS A 37 4.18 5.97 2.81
CA CYS A 37 4.32 6.65 1.53
C CYS A 37 2.98 6.69 0.81
N LEU A 38 2.47 7.88 0.47
CA LEU A 38 1.15 8.05 -0.13
C LEU A 38 0.98 7.25 -1.44
N TRP A 39 2.02 7.20 -2.28
CA TRP A 39 1.99 6.38 -3.49
C TRP A 39 1.99 4.87 -3.19
N GLY A 40 2.65 4.46 -2.09
CA GLY A 40 2.62 3.07 -1.63
C GLY A 40 1.21 2.64 -1.22
N ASP A 41 0.51 3.51 -0.48
CA ASP A 41 -0.89 3.30 -0.11
C ASP A 41 -1.81 3.21 -1.33
N TYR A 42 -1.62 4.12 -2.30
CA TYR A 42 -2.36 4.09 -3.56
C TYR A 42 -2.19 2.75 -4.28
N TYR A 43 -0.94 2.31 -4.52
CA TYR A 43 -0.70 1.06 -5.24
C TYR A 43 -1.08 -0.18 -4.45
N TYR A 44 -0.99 -0.14 -3.12
CA TYR A 44 -1.47 -1.22 -2.26
C TYR A 44 -2.99 -1.38 -2.40
N LEU A 45 -3.75 -0.29 -2.29
CA LEU A 45 -5.21 -0.30 -2.44
C LEU A 45 -5.63 -0.66 -3.87
N GLU A 46 -4.92 -0.16 -4.88
CA GLU A 46 -5.15 -0.53 -6.28
C GLU A 46 -4.99 -2.04 -6.48
N ALA A 47 -3.91 -2.63 -5.96
CA ALA A 47 -3.66 -4.06 -6.08
C ALA A 47 -4.72 -4.89 -5.34
N LEU A 48 -5.21 -4.46 -4.17
CA LEU A 48 -6.34 -5.10 -3.50
C LEU A 48 -7.61 -5.01 -4.34
N THR A 49 -7.89 -3.85 -4.93
CA THR A 49 -9.07 -3.62 -5.78
C THR A 49 -9.04 -4.48 -7.04
N ARG A 50 -7.87 -4.63 -7.67
CA ARG A 50 -7.66 -5.53 -8.82
C ARG A 50 -7.95 -6.98 -8.46
N LEU A 51 -7.48 -7.44 -7.29
CA LEU A 51 -7.75 -8.80 -6.80
C LEU A 51 -9.24 -9.03 -6.53
N GLU A 52 -9.90 -8.07 -5.87
CA GLU A 52 -11.32 -8.18 -5.54
C GLU A 52 -12.20 -8.17 -6.81
N LYS A 53 -11.89 -7.29 -7.77
CA LYS A 53 -12.58 -7.30 -9.07
C LYS A 53 -12.36 -8.59 -9.84
N GLY A 54 -11.12 -9.10 -9.86
CA GLY A 54 -10.82 -10.40 -10.46
C GLY A 54 -11.61 -11.54 -9.83
N ARG A 55 -11.77 -11.55 -8.50
CA ARG A 55 -12.62 -12.52 -7.78
C ARG A 55 -14.09 -12.44 -8.17
N ARG A 56 -14.59 -11.23 -8.47
CA ARG A 56 -15.96 -10.97 -8.91
C ARG A 56 -16.17 -11.19 -10.42
N GLY A 57 -15.13 -11.58 -11.17
CA GLY A 57 -15.18 -11.69 -12.62
C GLY A 57 -15.27 -10.34 -13.35
N GLU A 58 -14.99 -9.25 -12.65
CA GLU A 58 -15.01 -7.89 -13.19
C GLU A 58 -13.63 -7.50 -13.73
N ARG A 59 -13.61 -6.72 -14.81
CA ARG A 59 -12.37 -6.15 -15.34
C ARG A 59 -11.97 -4.89 -14.55
N TRP A 60 -10.70 -4.79 -14.19
CA TRP A 60 -10.11 -3.53 -13.72
C TRP A 60 -9.87 -2.58 -14.90
N THR A 61 -10.27 -1.33 -14.76
CA THR A 61 -9.96 -0.25 -15.70
C THR A 61 -8.91 0.65 -15.04
N SER A 62 -7.77 0.80 -15.69
CA SER A 62 -6.70 1.69 -15.25
C SER A 62 -7.15 3.15 -15.28
N TYR A 63 -6.72 3.93 -14.29
CA TYR A 63 -6.86 5.40 -14.29
C TYR A 63 -5.75 6.10 -15.09
N TRP A 64 -4.75 5.33 -15.53
CA TRP A 64 -3.61 5.72 -16.33
C TRP A 64 -3.68 5.06 -17.70
#